data_AF-A0A7V6NNN4-F1
#
_entry.id   AF-A0A7V6NNN4-F1
#
_cell.length_a   1.000
_cell.length_b   1.000
_cell.length_c   1.000
_cell.angle_alpha   90.00
_cell.angle_beta   90.00
_cell.angle_gamma   90.00
#
_symmetry.space_group_name_H-M   'P 1'
#
loop_
_entity.id
_entity.type
_entity.pdbx_description
1 polymer ?
#
loop_
_entity_poly.entity_id
_entity_poly.type
_entity_poly.pdbx_seq_one_letter_code
_entity_poly.pdbx_strand_id
1 'polypeptide(L)'
;MWRMIKEEKGFAMIIAVFALALLSIFSIAIINVSASNYKMTKVDSKSQAAYYIAEAGVNYIIDQISKEIEENGSKYNTSVEFFQHIEEMYTTKTFTLEDFEVNNGEKPKAIISVSKNDEDENIRDYRIESVGIIGDSSRSVDAIISIICHTNENEVTDQLIFYAEKFRFLGTSVNAVSGSIIMDGIETHDLNGGSLLNISNMYFNGPVKMNGGSASFGSEAKPGSIYVNGDLEFWNGTRNVYGDIRVNGNFRLKDAIIHGNVYVNGDLELSWTPDIKKNIYYTGDLIITSNGIIIDPKEYNQDLLNKCIKVNSLDSFQIPIIDFSLREDSWYKKNGYTIIEGNVSTTVPDNARWLVDNYNYTGWPQWDINDGYFTNVVIVSKGNITINTGTSFTGALIAPNGIVQLPQGGTNFNGVIISKKGIEITGGGSIYNLKSLKEVFDNESIPFIYNIQSEDNSGNGTLGSIEISIKRGIKETQ
;
A
#
# COMPACT_ATOMS: atom_id res chain seq x y z
N MET A 1 -28.59 -38.31 99.22
CA MET A 1 -27.94 -37.10 98.66
C MET A 1 -28.65 -36.76 97.35
N TRP A 2 -29.69 -35.93 97.43
CA TRP A 2 -30.52 -35.51 96.29
C TRP A 2 -29.78 -34.46 95.46
N ARG A 3 -29.55 -34.73 94.18
CA ARG A 3 -29.00 -33.77 93.22
C ARG A 3 -30.19 -33.14 92.47
N MET A 4 -30.61 -31.96 92.92
CA MET A 4 -31.65 -31.16 92.26
C MET A 4 -31.20 -30.78 90.85
N ILE A 5 -31.86 -31.32 89.83
CA ILE A 5 -31.84 -30.79 88.46
C ILE A 5 -32.94 -29.73 88.42
N LYS A 6 -32.57 -28.45 88.27
CA LYS A 6 -33.52 -27.35 88.03
C LYS A 6 -34.01 -27.44 86.59
N GLU A 7 -35.32 -27.35 86.39
CA GLU A 7 -35.94 -27.28 85.06
C GLU A 7 -35.71 -25.91 84.41
N GLU A 8 -34.74 -25.82 83.49
CA GLU A 8 -34.46 -24.66 82.61
C GLU A 8 -35.43 -24.63 81.38
N LYS A 9 -36.70 -25.06 81.54
CA LYS A 9 -37.64 -25.22 80.41
C LYS A 9 -38.02 -23.89 79.74
N GLY A 10 -37.96 -22.77 80.47
CA GLY A 10 -38.22 -21.43 79.93
C GLY A 10 -37.01 -20.80 79.23
N PHE A 11 -35.80 -21.03 79.74
CA PHE A 11 -34.58 -20.43 79.20
C PHE A 11 -34.18 -21.03 77.84
N ALA A 12 -34.39 -22.33 77.66
CA ALA A 12 -34.22 -22.99 76.36
C ALA A 12 -35.16 -22.43 75.29
N MET A 13 -36.41 -22.12 75.65
CA MET A 13 -37.38 -21.49 74.74
C MET A 13 -36.96 -20.06 74.38
N ILE A 14 -36.47 -19.27 75.35
CA ILE A 14 -35.98 -17.91 75.11
C ILE A 14 -34.75 -17.92 74.19
N ILE A 15 -33.77 -18.79 74.43
CA ILE A 15 -32.59 -18.94 73.56
C ILE A 15 -33.01 -19.36 72.15
N ALA A 16 -33.95 -20.31 72.02
CA ALA A 16 -34.46 -20.74 70.73
C ALA A 16 -35.13 -19.58 69.98
N VAL A 17 -35.94 -18.76 70.67
CA VAL A 17 -36.58 -17.57 70.08
C VAL A 17 -35.56 -16.52 69.67
N PHE A 18 -34.54 -16.25 70.50
CA PHE A 18 -33.45 -15.33 70.15
C PHE A 18 -32.62 -15.85 68.97
N ALA A 19 -32.30 -17.15 68.93
CA ALA A 19 -31.59 -17.76 67.82
C ALA A 19 -32.41 -17.67 66.52
N LEU A 20 -33.72 -17.92 66.58
CA LEU A 20 -34.63 -17.76 65.44
C LEU A 20 -34.75 -16.31 65.00
N ALA A 21 -34.79 -15.36 65.93
CA ALA A 21 -34.82 -13.93 65.62
C ALA A 21 -33.51 -13.48 64.92
N LEU A 22 -32.36 -13.92 65.42
CA LEU A 22 -31.06 -13.66 64.80
C LEU A 22 -30.96 -14.29 63.41
N LEU A 23 -31.37 -15.55 63.26
CA LEU A 23 -31.44 -16.21 61.95
C LEU A 23 -32.35 -15.46 60.98
N SER A 24 -33.48 -14.95 61.44
CA SER A 24 -34.41 -14.17 60.61
C SER A 24 -33.79 -12.86 60.13
N ILE A 25 -33.07 -12.15 61.01
CA ILE A 25 -32.34 -10.92 60.66
C ILE A 25 -31.26 -11.22 59.61
N PHE A 26 -30.50 -12.31 59.79
CA PHE A 26 -29.50 -12.75 58.82
C PHE A 26 -30.13 -13.17 57.48
N SER A 27 -31.26 -13.88 57.50
CA SER A 27 -31.97 -14.27 56.27
C SER A 27 -32.45 -13.05 55.48
N ILE A 28 -33.01 -12.04 56.14
CA ILE A 28 -33.44 -10.80 55.48
C ILE A 28 -32.23 -10.06 54.89
N ALA A 29 -31.11 -10.00 55.62
CA ALA A 29 -29.88 -9.37 55.14
C ALA A 29 -29.35 -10.05 53.86
N ILE A 30 -29.30 -11.39 53.84
CA ILE A 30 -28.86 -12.17 52.68
C ILE A 30 -29.81 -11.97 51.49
N ILE A 31 -31.13 -11.96 51.71
CA ILE A 31 -32.12 -11.70 50.66
C ILE A 31 -31.90 -10.31 50.04
N ASN A 32 -31.68 -9.29 50.87
CA ASN A 32 -31.43 -7.92 50.39
C ASN A 32 -30.14 -7.81 49.56
N VAL A 33 -29.05 -8.42 50.04
CA VAL A 33 -27.78 -8.45 49.29
C VAL A 33 -27.95 -9.23 47.98
N SER A 34 -28.66 -10.36 48.00
CA SER A 34 -28.90 -11.18 46.80
C SER A 34 -29.77 -10.45 45.78
N ALA A 35 -30.83 -9.76 46.22
CA ALA A 35 -31.67 -8.94 45.38
C ALA A 35 -30.89 -7.75 44.78
N SER A 36 -30.01 -7.13 45.58
CA SER A 36 -29.12 -6.07 45.11
C SER A 36 -28.14 -6.58 44.05
N ASN A 37 -27.46 -7.70 44.32
CA ASN A 37 -26.53 -8.32 43.38
C ASN A 37 -27.24 -8.72 42.08
N TYR A 38 -28.41 -9.35 42.17
CA TYR A 38 -29.21 -9.72 41.00
C TYR A 38 -29.59 -8.49 40.15
N LYS A 39 -30.01 -7.39 40.81
CA LYS A 39 -30.29 -6.12 40.13
C LYS A 39 -29.05 -5.55 39.46
N MET A 40 -27.90 -5.59 40.13
CA MET A 40 -26.62 -5.09 39.61
C MET A 40 -26.15 -5.90 38.41
N THR A 41 -26.19 -7.23 38.47
CA THR A 41 -25.87 -8.11 37.33
C THR A 41 -26.79 -7.86 36.13
N LYS A 42 -28.09 -7.60 36.37
CA LYS A 42 -29.02 -7.27 35.28
C LYS A 42 -28.69 -5.93 34.64
N VAL A 43 -28.28 -4.93 35.42
CA VAL A 43 -27.83 -3.63 34.91
C VAL A 43 -26.54 -3.78 34.09
N ASP A 44 -25.56 -4.53 34.60
CA ASP A 44 -24.28 -4.78 33.91
C ASP A 44 -24.49 -5.52 32.59
N SER A 45 -25.33 -6.56 32.60
CA SER A 45 -25.67 -7.31 31.39
C SER A 45 -26.37 -6.44 30.34
N LYS A 46 -27.32 -5.58 30.75
CA LYS A 46 -27.97 -4.64 29.84
C LYS A 46 -27.01 -3.58 29.30
N SER A 47 -26.09 -3.11 30.14
CA SER A 47 -25.04 -2.17 29.74
C SER A 47 -24.13 -2.77 28.67
N GLN A 48 -23.70 -4.03 28.85
CA GLN A 48 -22.89 -4.74 27.86
C GLN A 48 -23.67 -4.98 26.57
N ALA A 49 -24.95 -5.37 26.68
CA ALA A 49 -25.81 -5.53 25.51
C ALA A 49 -25.95 -4.20 24.74
N ALA A 50 -26.22 -3.08 25.43
CA ALA A 50 -26.30 -1.76 24.82
C ALA A 50 -25.02 -1.39 24.05
N TYR A 51 -23.84 -1.73 24.60
CA TYR A 51 -22.55 -1.53 23.92
C TYR A 51 -22.45 -2.36 22.63
N TYR A 52 -22.75 -3.67 22.66
CA TYR A 52 -22.73 -4.50 21.45
C TYR A 52 -23.75 -4.07 20.40
N ILE A 53 -24.93 -3.59 20.83
CA ILE A 53 -25.94 -3.01 19.92
C ILE A 53 -25.38 -1.75 19.25
N ALA A 54 -24.65 -0.92 19.99
CA ALA A 54 -24.00 0.27 19.46
C ALA A 54 -22.90 -0.09 18.44
N GLU A 55 -22.04 -1.07 18.75
CA GLU A 55 -21.01 -1.60 17.82
C GLU A 55 -21.65 -2.16 16.54
N ALA A 56 -22.73 -2.92 16.66
CA ALA A 56 -23.47 -3.45 15.52
C ALA A 56 -23.99 -2.33 14.60
N GLY A 57 -24.45 -1.21 15.18
CA GLY A 57 -24.87 -0.05 14.40
C GLY A 57 -23.73 0.60 13.58
N VAL A 58 -22.53 0.69 14.15
CA VAL A 58 -21.35 1.17 13.40
C VAL A 58 -20.97 0.21 12.29
N ASN A 59 -20.87 -1.09 12.58
CA ASN A 59 -20.52 -2.08 11.56
C ASN A 59 -21.55 -2.14 10.44
N TYR A 60 -22.84 -2.02 10.78
CA TYR A 60 -23.91 -1.97 9.80
C TYR A 60 -23.75 -0.80 8.82
N ILE A 61 -23.48 0.42 9.31
CA ILE A 61 -23.37 1.56 8.39
C ILE A 61 -22.08 1.52 7.57
N ILE A 62 -20.98 0.98 8.13
CA ILE A 62 -19.75 0.73 7.35
C ILE A 62 -20.05 -0.25 6.22
N ASP A 63 -20.74 -1.36 6.49
CA ASP A 63 -21.15 -2.33 5.48
C ASP A 63 -22.05 -1.71 4.40
N GLN A 64 -23.01 -0.87 4.79
CA GLN A 64 -23.85 -0.15 3.82
C GLN A 64 -23.05 0.81 2.93
N ILE A 65 -22.09 1.55 3.49
CA ILE A 65 -21.23 2.45 2.72
C ILE A 65 -20.31 1.66 1.80
N SER A 66 -19.70 0.57 2.27
CA SER A 66 -18.88 -0.33 1.46
C SER A 66 -19.67 -0.90 0.29
N LYS A 67 -20.88 -1.38 0.54
CA LYS A 67 -21.77 -1.91 -0.51
C LYS A 67 -22.15 -0.83 -1.54
N GLU A 68 -22.42 0.39 -1.08
CA GLU A 68 -22.72 1.51 -1.97
C GLU A 68 -21.51 1.88 -2.86
N ILE A 69 -20.30 1.82 -2.31
CA ILE A 69 -19.05 1.97 -3.08
C ILE A 69 -18.93 0.87 -4.15
N GLU A 70 -19.14 -0.40 -3.78
CA GLU A 70 -19.04 -1.54 -4.70
C GLU A 70 -20.09 -1.49 -5.83
N GLU A 71 -21.34 -1.15 -5.50
CA GLU A 71 -22.46 -1.19 -6.47
C GLU A 71 -22.55 0.09 -7.33
N ASN A 72 -22.19 1.24 -6.76
CA ASN A 72 -22.43 2.55 -7.39
C ASN A 72 -21.17 3.41 -7.56
N GLY A 73 -20.03 3.04 -6.99
CA GLY A 73 -18.78 3.82 -7.09
C GLY A 73 -18.32 4.05 -8.55
N SER A 74 -18.48 3.05 -9.41
CA SER A 74 -18.11 3.12 -10.84
C SER A 74 -19.05 4.00 -11.69
N LYS A 75 -20.13 4.53 -11.12
CA LYS A 75 -21.09 5.39 -11.85
C LYS A 75 -20.69 6.86 -11.85
N TYR A 76 -19.74 7.26 -11.01
CA TYR A 76 -19.34 8.65 -10.84
C TYR A 76 -18.06 8.93 -11.61
N ASN A 77 -17.98 10.10 -12.25
CA ASN A 77 -16.82 10.45 -13.07
C ASN A 77 -15.75 11.20 -12.26
N THR A 78 -16.11 11.81 -11.12
CA THR A 78 -15.20 12.59 -10.28
C THR A 78 -15.36 12.26 -8.80
N SER A 79 -14.28 12.44 -8.01
CA SER A 79 -14.28 12.22 -6.56
C SER A 79 -15.28 13.14 -5.86
N VAL A 80 -15.41 14.37 -6.35
CA VAL A 80 -16.36 15.37 -5.84
C VAL A 80 -17.81 14.91 -5.98
N GLU A 81 -18.21 14.42 -7.17
CA GLU A 81 -19.58 13.91 -7.39
C GLU A 81 -19.89 12.70 -6.50
N PHE A 82 -18.93 11.78 -6.37
CA PHE A 82 -19.07 10.62 -5.51
C PHE A 82 -19.22 11.00 -4.03
N PHE A 83 -18.38 11.90 -3.52
CA PHE A 83 -18.48 12.35 -2.13
C PHE A 83 -19.78 13.09 -1.85
N GLN A 84 -20.28 13.90 -2.80
CA GLN A 84 -21.60 14.54 -2.67
C GLN A 84 -22.71 13.50 -2.52
N HIS A 85 -22.68 12.42 -3.30
CA HIS A 85 -23.65 11.32 -3.20
C HIS A 85 -23.62 10.62 -1.84
N ILE A 86 -22.41 10.26 -1.35
CA ILE A 86 -22.25 9.65 -0.01
C ILE A 86 -22.78 10.59 1.07
N GLU A 87 -22.49 11.89 0.96
CA GLU A 87 -22.92 12.88 1.94
C GLU A 87 -24.44 13.05 1.96
N GLU A 88 -25.06 13.18 0.78
CA GLU A 88 -26.52 13.25 0.64
C GLU A 88 -27.18 11.99 1.22
N MET A 89 -26.63 10.81 0.94
CA MET A 89 -27.23 9.56 1.37
C MET A 89 -27.07 9.29 2.87
N TYR A 90 -25.91 9.59 3.45
CA TYR A 90 -25.54 9.13 4.80
C TYR A 90 -25.37 10.24 5.85
N THR A 91 -25.07 11.48 5.48
CA THR A 91 -24.81 12.55 6.46
C THR A 91 -26.02 13.43 6.77
N THR A 92 -27.04 13.41 5.91
CA THR A 92 -28.23 14.27 6.04
C THR A 92 -29.33 13.70 6.94
N LYS A 93 -29.20 12.43 7.37
CA LYS A 93 -30.22 11.72 8.13
C LYS A 93 -29.62 10.85 9.22
N THR A 94 -30.46 10.49 10.19
CA THR A 94 -30.14 9.45 11.18
C THR A 94 -30.72 8.11 10.74
N PHE A 95 -29.99 7.03 11.01
CA PHE A 95 -30.43 5.67 10.72
C PHE A 95 -30.87 4.98 12.00
N THR A 96 -31.89 4.13 11.91
CA THR A 96 -32.33 3.30 13.04
C THR A 96 -32.28 1.84 12.62
N LEU A 97 -31.51 1.04 13.35
CA LEU A 97 -31.42 -0.40 13.18
C LEU A 97 -32.23 -1.08 14.28
N GLU A 98 -33.29 -1.80 13.91
CA GLU A 98 -34.16 -2.53 14.85
C GLU A 98 -34.15 -4.05 14.64
N ASP A 99 -33.29 -4.57 13.75
CA ASP A 99 -33.24 -5.99 13.40
C ASP A 99 -32.45 -6.83 14.41
N PHE A 100 -32.74 -6.60 15.70
CA PHE A 100 -32.19 -7.35 16.81
C PHE A 100 -33.23 -8.31 17.39
N GLU A 101 -32.81 -9.48 17.82
CA GLU A 101 -33.69 -10.40 18.55
C GLU A 101 -34.18 -9.77 19.87
N VAL A 102 -35.39 -10.14 20.29
CA VAL A 102 -35.94 -9.69 21.56
C VAL A 102 -35.13 -10.28 22.71
N ASN A 103 -34.59 -9.42 23.57
CA ASN A 103 -33.80 -9.84 24.72
C ASN A 103 -34.56 -9.50 26.00
N ASN A 104 -34.94 -10.53 26.78
CA ASN A 104 -35.68 -10.38 28.03
C ASN A 104 -36.98 -9.56 27.94
N GLY A 105 -37.68 -9.65 26.79
CA GLY A 105 -38.93 -8.92 26.54
C GLY A 105 -38.74 -7.47 26.05
N GLU A 106 -37.49 -7.01 25.89
CA GLU A 106 -37.16 -5.69 25.36
C GLU A 106 -36.67 -5.82 23.91
N LYS A 107 -37.15 -4.95 23.03
CA LYS A 107 -36.72 -4.88 21.63
C LYS A 107 -35.53 -3.91 21.53
N PRO A 108 -34.32 -4.40 21.20
CA PRO A 108 -33.15 -3.53 21.09
C PRO A 108 -33.18 -2.68 19.81
N LYS A 109 -32.49 -1.54 19.84
CA LYS A 109 -32.29 -0.69 18.66
C LYS A 109 -30.97 0.08 18.72
N ALA A 110 -30.42 0.40 17.56
CA ALA A 110 -29.28 1.32 17.41
C ALA A 110 -29.70 2.57 16.63
N ILE A 111 -29.30 3.75 17.11
CA ILE A 111 -29.49 5.04 16.41
C ILE A 111 -28.13 5.51 15.93
N ILE A 112 -27.97 5.71 14.63
CA ILE A 112 -26.68 5.95 13.97
C ILE A 112 -26.70 7.31 13.27
N SER A 113 -25.60 8.06 13.36
CA SER A 113 -25.37 9.30 12.64
C SER A 113 -23.97 9.32 12.02
N VAL A 114 -23.87 9.85 10.80
CA VAL A 114 -22.59 10.01 10.09
C VAL A 114 -22.33 11.49 9.90
N SER A 115 -21.11 11.94 10.21
CA SER A 115 -20.69 13.33 10.09
C SER A 115 -19.33 13.44 9.41
N LYS A 116 -19.08 14.56 8.72
CA LYS A 116 -17.77 14.85 8.12
C LYS A 116 -16.75 15.18 9.21
N ASN A 117 -15.54 14.68 9.07
CA ASN A 117 -14.46 14.94 10.02
C ASN A 117 -13.27 15.72 9.40
N ASP A 118 -12.92 15.45 8.14
CA ASP A 118 -11.82 16.14 7.43
C ASP A 118 -12.08 16.20 5.92
N GLU A 119 -11.49 17.17 5.24
CA GLU A 119 -11.72 17.48 3.82
C GLU A 119 -10.39 17.56 3.03
N ASP A 120 -10.05 16.49 2.32
CA ASP A 120 -9.06 16.46 1.21
C ASP A 120 -9.75 16.09 -0.11
N GLU A 121 -9.34 16.69 -1.23
CA GLU A 121 -9.97 16.53 -2.56
C GLU A 121 -10.21 15.06 -2.95
N ASN A 122 -9.28 14.16 -2.61
CA ASN A 122 -9.36 12.74 -2.95
C ASN A 122 -9.55 11.81 -1.74
N ILE A 123 -9.54 12.35 -0.52
CA ILE A 123 -9.70 11.59 0.72
C ILE A 123 -10.72 12.30 1.62
N ARG A 124 -11.77 11.59 2.04
CA ARG A 124 -12.73 12.11 3.03
C ARG A 124 -12.80 11.21 4.24
N ASP A 125 -12.72 11.83 5.41
CA ASP A 125 -12.93 11.16 6.69
C ASP A 125 -14.37 11.36 7.17
N TYR A 126 -15.01 10.25 7.54
CA TYR A 126 -16.35 10.25 8.13
C TYR A 126 -16.30 9.68 9.53
N ARG A 127 -16.89 10.43 10.47
CA ARG A 127 -17.12 9.99 11.85
C ARG A 127 -18.51 9.40 11.95
N ILE A 128 -18.56 8.14 12.35
CA ILE A 128 -19.79 7.38 12.59
C ILE A 128 -20.01 7.30 14.09
N GLU A 129 -21.17 7.77 14.56
CA GLU A 129 -21.61 7.62 15.94
C GLU A 129 -22.83 6.70 15.99
N SER A 130 -22.88 5.80 16.96
CA SER A 130 -23.98 4.86 17.16
C SER A 130 -24.34 4.76 18.63
N VAL A 131 -25.63 4.92 18.94
CA VAL A 131 -26.20 4.80 20.28
C VAL A 131 -27.05 3.53 20.33
N GLY A 132 -26.57 2.51 21.02
CA GLY A 132 -27.29 1.27 21.28
C GLY A 132 -28.20 1.40 22.50
N ILE A 133 -29.46 0.98 22.37
CA ILE A 133 -30.51 1.14 23.39
C ILE A 133 -31.22 -0.20 23.63
N ILE A 134 -31.32 -0.59 24.90
CA ILE A 134 -32.11 -1.73 25.37
C ILE A 134 -32.77 -1.40 26.71
N GLY A 135 -34.09 -1.26 26.69
CA GLY A 135 -34.87 -0.76 27.84
C GLY A 135 -34.39 0.61 28.27
N ASP A 136 -34.01 0.75 29.55
CA ASP A 136 -33.51 1.99 30.15
C ASP A 136 -31.98 2.15 30.03
N SER A 137 -31.28 1.21 29.37
CA SER A 137 -29.83 1.23 29.21
C SER A 137 -29.45 1.72 27.82
N SER A 138 -28.47 2.61 27.75
CA SER A 138 -27.88 3.08 26.50
C SER A 138 -26.36 3.14 26.57
N ARG A 139 -25.70 2.94 25.44
CA ARG A 139 -24.26 3.13 25.24
C ARG A 139 -23.99 3.77 23.89
N SER A 140 -22.97 4.60 23.83
CA SER A 140 -22.56 5.33 22.64
C SER A 140 -21.16 4.91 22.25
N VAL A 141 -20.96 4.66 20.97
CA VAL A 141 -19.65 4.34 20.40
C VAL A 141 -19.44 5.16 19.13
N ASP A 142 -18.18 5.43 18.80
CA ASP A 142 -17.83 6.10 17.55
C ASP A 142 -16.62 5.47 16.86
N ALA A 143 -16.59 5.60 15.53
CA ALA A 143 -15.50 5.16 14.66
C ALA A 143 -15.21 6.23 13.60
N ILE A 144 -13.99 6.20 13.04
CA ILE A 144 -13.61 7.05 11.91
C ILE A 144 -13.19 6.14 10.76
N ILE A 145 -13.87 6.30 9.63
CA ILE A 145 -13.49 5.69 8.36
C ILE A 145 -12.93 6.76 7.42
N SER A 146 -12.03 6.35 6.54
CA SER A 146 -11.51 7.16 5.44
C SER A 146 -11.97 6.51 4.13
N ILE A 147 -12.56 7.30 3.25
CA ILE A 147 -12.85 6.89 1.87
C ILE A 147 -11.84 7.60 0.97
N ILE A 148 -11.09 6.81 0.20
CA ILE A 148 -10.01 7.24 -0.68
C ILE A 148 -10.48 7.01 -2.11
N CYS A 149 -10.60 8.09 -2.87
CA CYS A 149 -10.86 8.05 -4.29
C CYS A 149 -9.54 8.10 -5.04
N HIS A 150 -9.16 7.02 -5.70
CA HIS A 150 -8.09 7.07 -6.69
C HIS A 150 -8.68 7.72 -7.93
N THR A 151 -8.05 8.76 -8.47
CA THR A 151 -8.43 9.29 -9.78
C THR A 151 -7.61 8.59 -10.85
N ASN A 152 -8.23 8.20 -11.95
CA ASN A 152 -7.56 7.97 -13.23
C ASN A 152 -7.23 9.33 -13.87
N GLU A 153 -6.74 10.28 -13.07
CA GLU A 153 -5.96 11.35 -13.67
C GLU A 153 -4.74 10.69 -14.32
N ASN A 154 -4.33 11.23 -15.47
CA ASN A 154 -3.13 10.80 -16.17
C ASN A 154 -1.86 11.15 -15.35
N GLU A 155 -1.76 10.75 -14.08
CA GLU A 155 -0.57 10.86 -13.24
C GLU A 155 0.61 10.05 -13.79
N VAL A 156 0.32 9.06 -14.66
CA VAL A 156 1.36 8.30 -15.34
C VAL A 156 2.26 9.24 -16.15
N THR A 157 1.81 10.38 -16.69
CA THR A 157 2.69 11.28 -17.46
C THR A 157 3.60 12.15 -16.61
N ASP A 158 3.20 12.42 -15.36
CA ASP A 158 3.90 13.33 -14.47
C ASP A 158 4.96 12.61 -13.64
N GLN A 159 4.69 11.34 -13.32
CA GLN A 159 5.53 10.52 -12.46
C GLN A 159 6.28 9.41 -13.22
N LEU A 160 5.92 9.06 -14.46
CA LEU A 160 6.69 8.08 -15.22
C LEU A 160 8.07 8.63 -15.55
N ILE A 161 9.08 7.98 -14.99
CA ILE A 161 10.47 8.29 -15.26
C ILE A 161 10.96 7.49 -16.48
N PHE A 162 10.48 6.24 -16.66
CA PHE A 162 10.97 5.35 -17.72
C PHE A 162 10.18 4.03 -17.90
N TYR A 163 10.14 3.49 -19.13
CA TYR A 163 9.76 2.10 -19.47
C TYR A 163 10.90 1.40 -20.25
N ALA A 164 11.31 0.21 -19.81
CA ALA A 164 12.19 -0.72 -20.54
C ALA A 164 11.65 -2.14 -20.57
N GLU A 165 11.77 -2.78 -21.73
CA GLU A 165 11.67 -4.23 -21.86
C GLU A 165 12.78 -4.94 -21.05
N LYS A 166 14.01 -4.39 -21.05
CA LYS A 166 15.15 -4.96 -20.32
C LYS A 166 15.88 -3.92 -19.48
N PHE A 167 16.06 -4.21 -18.20
CA PHE A 167 16.83 -3.37 -17.29
C PHE A 167 17.96 -4.16 -16.64
N ARG A 168 19.20 -3.71 -16.83
CA ARG A 168 20.39 -4.25 -16.16
C ARG A 168 21.15 -3.12 -15.49
N PHE A 169 21.39 -3.26 -14.19
CA PHE A 169 22.04 -2.26 -13.36
C PHE A 169 23.06 -2.89 -12.40
N LEU A 170 24.34 -2.76 -12.75
CA LEU A 170 25.45 -3.22 -11.92
C LEU A 170 26.08 -2.09 -11.08
N GLY A 171 25.45 -0.92 -11.02
CA GLY A 171 25.88 0.23 -10.24
C GLY A 171 25.51 0.14 -8.75
N THR A 172 25.81 1.19 -8.00
CA THR A 172 25.54 1.27 -6.56
C THR A 172 24.08 1.59 -6.27
N SER A 173 23.52 2.63 -6.90
CA SER A 173 22.14 3.04 -6.62
C SER A 173 21.43 3.70 -7.80
N VAL A 174 20.13 3.48 -7.86
CA VAL A 174 19.16 4.21 -8.68
C VAL A 174 18.22 4.93 -7.73
N ASN A 175 18.17 6.26 -7.81
CA ASN A 175 17.32 7.11 -6.98
C ASN A 175 16.24 7.75 -7.86
N ALA A 176 14.98 7.52 -7.51
CA ALA A 176 13.82 8.00 -8.24
C ALA A 176 12.64 8.19 -7.27
N VAL A 177 12.83 9.06 -6.28
CA VAL A 177 11.85 9.28 -5.19
C VAL A 177 10.60 10.06 -5.62
N SER A 178 10.63 10.72 -6.77
CA SER A 178 9.51 11.47 -7.33
C SER A 178 8.76 10.74 -8.45
N GLY A 179 9.12 9.50 -8.77
CA GLY A 179 8.47 8.82 -9.89
C GLY A 179 8.51 7.30 -9.91
N SER A 180 8.11 6.80 -11.06
CA SER A 180 7.71 5.43 -11.35
C SER A 180 8.60 4.85 -12.44
N ILE A 181 9.10 3.63 -12.23
CA ILE A 181 9.81 2.86 -13.28
C ILE A 181 8.97 1.65 -13.66
N ILE A 182 8.81 1.44 -14.97
CA ILE A 182 8.16 0.26 -15.54
C ILE A 182 9.20 -0.62 -16.23
N MET A 183 9.18 -1.90 -15.94
CA MET A 183 10.07 -2.92 -16.50
C MET A 183 9.25 -4.16 -16.86
N ASP A 184 9.73 -5.03 -17.74
CA ASP A 184 9.09 -6.33 -17.91
C ASP A 184 9.35 -7.20 -16.68
N GLY A 185 10.58 -7.66 -16.47
CA GLY A 185 10.96 -8.42 -15.29
C GLY A 185 12.38 -8.09 -14.87
N ILE A 186 12.81 -8.68 -13.76
CA ILE A 186 14.18 -8.53 -13.29
C ILE A 186 14.62 -9.77 -12.52
N GLU A 187 15.86 -10.19 -12.76
CA GLU A 187 16.46 -11.31 -12.04
C GLU A 187 17.77 -10.95 -11.35
N THR A 188 18.27 -11.88 -10.53
CA THR A 188 19.38 -11.61 -9.60
C THR A 188 20.63 -11.06 -10.28
N HIS A 189 20.97 -11.53 -11.49
CA HIS A 189 22.18 -11.12 -12.21
C HIS A 189 22.01 -9.84 -13.04
N ASP A 190 20.78 -9.34 -13.15
CA ASP A 190 20.55 -8.01 -13.72
C ASP A 190 21.03 -6.92 -12.77
N LEU A 191 21.19 -7.26 -11.49
CA LEU A 191 21.72 -6.41 -10.44
C LEU A 191 23.11 -6.88 -10.00
N ASN A 192 23.94 -5.99 -9.44
CA ASN A 192 25.23 -6.38 -8.87
C ASN A 192 25.12 -7.09 -7.49
N GLY A 193 23.91 -7.47 -7.08
CA GLY A 193 23.65 -8.11 -5.79
C GLY A 193 23.72 -7.18 -4.57
N GLY A 194 24.21 -5.94 -4.68
CA GLY A 194 24.23 -4.97 -3.58
C GLY A 194 23.54 -3.64 -3.91
N SER A 195 22.93 -3.55 -5.09
CA SER A 195 22.35 -2.32 -5.62
C SER A 195 21.16 -1.84 -4.78
N LEU A 196 21.03 -0.52 -4.66
CA LEU A 196 19.88 0.12 -4.03
C LEU A 196 18.95 0.68 -5.11
N LEU A 197 17.78 0.07 -5.27
CA LEU A 197 16.72 0.58 -6.14
C LEU A 197 15.77 1.46 -5.30
N ASN A 198 16.23 2.67 -4.98
CA ASN A 198 15.54 3.66 -4.16
C ASN A 198 14.49 4.42 -5.01
N ILE A 199 13.40 3.72 -5.32
CA ILE A 199 12.34 4.17 -6.24
C ILE A 199 11.01 4.09 -5.48
N SER A 200 10.18 5.13 -5.55
CA SER A 200 8.91 5.11 -4.80
C SER A 200 7.91 4.12 -5.39
N ASN A 201 7.72 4.13 -6.71
CA ASN A 201 6.78 3.24 -7.38
C ASN A 201 7.49 2.39 -8.44
N MET A 202 7.30 1.07 -8.38
CA MET A 202 7.93 0.12 -9.29
C MET A 202 6.87 -0.78 -9.92
N TYR A 203 6.95 -0.97 -11.23
CA TYR A 203 6.01 -1.77 -12.00
C TYR A 203 6.77 -2.80 -12.81
N PHE A 204 6.41 -4.07 -12.65
CA PHE A 204 6.97 -5.19 -13.38
C PHE A 204 5.86 -5.88 -14.16
N ASN A 205 5.97 -5.92 -15.49
CA ASN A 205 5.00 -6.57 -16.37
C ASN A 205 5.14 -8.12 -16.40
N GLY A 206 6.16 -8.64 -15.74
CA GLY A 206 6.54 -10.03 -15.66
C GLY A 206 7.22 -10.32 -14.31
N PRO A 207 7.91 -11.47 -14.18
CA PRO A 207 8.35 -11.95 -12.88
C PRO A 207 9.56 -11.20 -12.33
N VAL A 208 9.66 -11.18 -11.00
CA VAL A 208 10.80 -10.65 -10.25
C VAL A 208 11.45 -11.80 -9.49
N LYS A 209 12.69 -12.15 -9.84
CA LYS A 209 13.40 -13.34 -9.31
C LYS A 209 14.69 -12.99 -8.61
N MET A 210 14.62 -12.87 -7.29
CA MET A 210 15.77 -12.59 -6.44
C MET A 210 16.14 -13.80 -5.58
N ASN A 211 17.06 -14.60 -6.09
CA ASN A 211 17.59 -15.80 -5.47
C ASN A 211 19.11 -15.66 -5.25
N GLY A 212 19.47 -14.56 -4.61
CA GLY A 212 20.84 -14.17 -4.33
C GLY A 212 20.91 -12.66 -4.10
N GLY A 213 22.08 -12.21 -3.65
CA GLY A 213 22.32 -10.81 -3.33
C GLY A 213 21.38 -10.24 -2.27
N SER A 214 21.58 -8.97 -1.97
CA SER A 214 20.91 -8.15 -0.98
C SER A 214 20.41 -6.83 -1.57
N ALA A 215 20.23 -6.79 -2.89
CA ALA A 215 19.71 -5.61 -3.58
C ALA A 215 18.35 -5.21 -2.99
N SER A 216 18.23 -3.96 -2.58
CA SER A 216 17.04 -3.43 -1.91
C SER A 216 16.09 -2.76 -2.91
N PHE A 217 14.80 -2.80 -2.59
CA PHE A 217 13.71 -2.32 -3.45
C PHE A 217 12.86 -1.30 -2.69
N GLY A 218 12.33 -0.33 -3.41
CA GLY A 218 11.49 0.71 -2.82
C GLY A 218 12.29 1.83 -2.14
N SER A 219 11.67 2.99 -2.02
CA SER A 219 12.25 4.12 -1.30
C SER A 219 11.91 4.06 0.19
N GLU A 220 12.93 4.10 1.04
CA GLU A 220 12.74 4.26 2.50
C GLU A 220 12.19 5.64 2.85
N ALA A 221 12.67 6.69 2.17
CA ALA A 221 12.31 8.07 2.46
C ALA A 221 10.87 8.39 2.03
N LYS A 222 10.41 7.80 0.91
CA LYS A 222 9.05 7.97 0.40
C LYS A 222 8.53 6.62 -0.13
N PRO A 223 8.12 5.70 0.75
CA PRO A 223 7.60 4.39 0.34
C PRO A 223 6.35 4.57 -0.52
N GLY A 224 6.33 3.93 -1.69
CA GLY A 224 5.17 3.86 -2.56
C GLY A 224 4.70 2.42 -2.70
N SER A 225 4.50 1.94 -3.93
CA SER A 225 4.04 0.58 -4.20
C SER A 225 4.90 -0.15 -5.25
N ILE A 226 5.02 -1.46 -5.07
CA ILE A 226 5.70 -2.37 -5.99
C ILE A 226 4.66 -3.32 -6.59
N TYR A 227 4.46 -3.26 -7.89
CA TYR A 227 3.48 -4.03 -8.64
C TYR A 227 4.18 -5.08 -9.51
N VAL A 228 3.76 -6.35 -9.39
CA VAL A 228 4.35 -7.46 -10.14
C VAL A 228 3.25 -8.23 -10.87
N ASN A 229 3.20 -8.09 -12.19
CA ASN A 229 2.29 -8.82 -13.07
C ASN A 229 2.85 -10.22 -13.41
N GLY A 230 3.12 -11.00 -12.38
CA GLY A 230 3.72 -12.33 -12.49
C GLY A 230 4.11 -12.84 -11.10
N ASP A 231 5.01 -13.83 -11.06
CA ASP A 231 5.52 -14.36 -9.80
C ASP A 231 6.59 -13.45 -9.19
N LEU A 232 6.59 -13.36 -7.86
CA LEU A 232 7.61 -12.71 -7.07
C LEU A 232 8.43 -13.75 -6.29
N GLU A 233 9.74 -13.65 -6.32
CA GLU A 233 10.64 -14.49 -5.53
C GLU A 233 11.68 -13.62 -4.82
N PHE A 234 11.64 -13.63 -3.48
CA PHE A 234 12.66 -13.09 -2.58
C PHE A 234 13.20 -14.23 -1.71
N TRP A 235 14.01 -15.09 -2.32
CA TRP A 235 14.45 -16.35 -1.72
C TRP A 235 15.73 -16.19 -0.90
N ASN A 236 16.88 -16.08 -1.56
CA ASN A 236 18.18 -16.06 -0.87
C ASN A 236 18.78 -14.65 -0.80
N GLY A 237 19.10 -14.21 0.42
CA GLY A 237 19.80 -12.96 0.71
C GLY A 237 18.90 -11.90 1.32
N THR A 238 19.41 -11.27 2.39
CA THR A 238 18.67 -10.29 3.17
C THR A 238 18.61 -8.97 2.42
N ARG A 239 17.40 -8.47 2.16
CA ARG A 239 17.16 -7.19 1.48
C ARG A 239 16.04 -6.44 2.15
N ASN A 240 16.12 -5.11 2.15
CA ASN A 240 14.99 -4.27 2.55
C ASN A 240 14.06 -4.05 1.35
N VAL A 241 12.77 -4.13 1.61
CA VAL A 241 11.72 -3.82 0.64
C VAL A 241 10.75 -2.82 1.26
N TYR A 242 10.77 -1.59 0.74
CA TYR A 242 9.96 -0.49 1.23
C TYR A 242 8.75 -0.27 0.31
N GLY A 243 7.61 0.04 0.92
CA GLY A 243 6.35 0.21 0.21
C GLY A 243 5.50 -1.06 0.22
N ASP A 244 4.25 -0.91 -0.19
CA ASP A 244 3.31 -2.02 -0.28
C ASP A 244 3.56 -2.83 -1.56
N ILE A 245 3.44 -4.15 -1.49
CA ILE A 245 3.74 -5.07 -2.59
C ILE A 245 2.44 -5.69 -3.09
N ARG A 246 2.20 -5.67 -4.41
CA ARG A 246 1.06 -6.31 -5.06
C ARG A 246 1.54 -7.26 -6.15
N VAL A 247 1.10 -8.51 -6.09
CA VAL A 247 1.57 -9.62 -6.93
C VAL A 247 0.36 -10.30 -7.58
N ASN A 248 0.31 -10.37 -8.91
CA ASN A 248 -0.73 -11.08 -9.63
C ASN A 248 -0.53 -12.61 -9.67
N GLY A 249 0.72 -13.07 -9.49
CA GLY A 249 1.06 -14.49 -9.41
C GLY A 249 1.36 -14.95 -7.97
N ASN A 250 2.26 -15.92 -7.86
CA ASN A 250 2.68 -16.51 -6.59
C ASN A 250 3.82 -15.70 -5.95
N PHE A 251 3.93 -15.75 -4.62
CA PHE A 251 5.03 -15.13 -3.89
C PHE A 251 5.83 -16.15 -3.08
N ARG A 252 7.12 -16.28 -3.37
CA ARG A 252 8.09 -17.09 -2.61
C ARG A 252 8.99 -16.17 -1.78
N LEU A 253 8.97 -16.32 -0.47
CA LEU A 253 9.60 -15.39 0.46
C LEU A 253 10.37 -16.13 1.57
N LYS A 254 11.64 -15.78 1.76
CA LYS A 254 12.49 -16.42 2.77
C LYS A 254 13.37 -15.45 3.57
N ASP A 255 14.25 -14.67 2.93
CA ASP A 255 15.28 -13.90 3.64
C ASP A 255 15.01 -12.39 3.73
N ALA A 256 13.97 -11.87 3.09
CA ALA A 256 13.73 -10.42 2.98
C ALA A 256 13.10 -9.78 4.23
N ILE A 257 13.31 -8.47 4.36
CA ILE A 257 12.68 -7.59 5.34
C ILE A 257 11.65 -6.73 4.60
N ILE A 258 10.37 -6.95 4.85
CA ILE A 258 9.27 -6.26 4.16
C ILE A 258 8.64 -5.24 5.11
N HIS A 259 8.71 -3.96 4.73
CA HIS A 259 8.23 -2.84 5.55
C HIS A 259 6.76 -2.48 5.31
N GLY A 260 6.22 -2.78 4.13
CA GLY A 260 4.82 -2.54 3.76
C GLY A 260 3.90 -3.75 3.93
N ASN A 261 2.64 -3.59 3.52
CA ASN A 261 1.70 -4.69 3.35
C ASN A 261 2.02 -5.44 2.06
N VAL A 262 1.64 -6.71 1.99
CA VAL A 262 1.81 -7.54 0.80
C VAL A 262 0.46 -8.12 0.39
N TYR A 263 0.17 -8.11 -0.90
CA TYR A 263 -1.06 -8.61 -1.49
C TYR A 263 -0.71 -9.58 -2.62
N VAL A 264 -1.03 -10.86 -2.46
CA VAL A 264 -0.65 -11.95 -3.37
C VAL A 264 -1.90 -12.61 -3.96
N ASN A 265 -2.14 -12.42 -5.24
CA ASN A 265 -3.25 -13.07 -5.95
C ASN A 265 -2.88 -14.50 -6.41
N GLY A 266 -2.31 -15.28 -5.50
CA GLY A 266 -1.79 -16.62 -5.77
C GLY A 266 -1.30 -17.28 -4.49
N ASP A 267 -0.50 -18.33 -4.66
CA ASP A 267 0.10 -19.09 -3.56
C ASP A 267 1.19 -18.27 -2.86
N LEU A 268 1.26 -18.42 -1.53
CA LEU A 268 2.29 -17.84 -0.69
C LEU A 268 3.19 -18.95 -0.15
N GLU A 269 4.45 -18.99 -0.61
CA GLU A 269 5.47 -19.88 -0.06
C GLU A 269 6.37 -19.11 0.92
N LEU A 270 6.44 -19.58 2.16
CA LEU A 270 7.36 -19.08 3.17
C LEU A 270 8.42 -20.12 3.51
N SER A 271 9.65 -19.67 3.72
CA SER A 271 10.71 -20.47 4.32
C SER A 271 11.49 -19.62 5.32
N TRP A 272 12.22 -20.25 6.23
CA TRP A 272 13.04 -19.57 7.24
C TRP A 272 12.21 -18.63 8.14
N THR A 273 12.65 -17.39 8.36
CA THR A 273 11.94 -16.40 9.17
C THR A 273 12.12 -15.01 8.56
N PRO A 274 11.47 -14.71 7.42
CA PRO A 274 11.46 -13.37 6.85
C PRO A 274 10.86 -12.39 7.86
N ASP A 275 11.34 -11.15 7.82
CA ASP A 275 10.92 -10.11 8.76
C ASP A 275 9.83 -9.25 8.13
N ILE A 276 8.60 -9.44 8.57
CA ILE A 276 7.43 -8.74 8.04
C ILE A 276 6.95 -7.71 9.06
N LYS A 277 6.96 -6.44 8.69
CA LYS A 277 6.55 -5.34 9.57
C LYS A 277 5.05 -5.18 9.66
N LYS A 278 4.31 -5.51 8.59
CA LYS A 278 2.85 -5.45 8.53
C LYS A 278 2.22 -6.83 8.24
N ASN A 279 1.23 -6.91 7.35
CA ASN A 279 0.51 -8.14 7.00
C ASN A 279 0.78 -8.58 5.56
N ILE A 280 0.55 -9.87 5.29
CA ILE A 280 0.50 -10.47 3.97
C ILE A 280 -0.92 -10.99 3.75
N TYR A 281 -1.58 -10.53 2.70
CA TYR A 281 -2.89 -11.00 2.24
C TYR A 281 -2.69 -11.89 1.02
N TYR A 282 -3.31 -13.07 0.99
CA TYR A 282 -3.14 -14.02 -0.12
C TYR A 282 -4.44 -14.77 -0.46
N THR A 283 -4.62 -15.14 -1.73
CA THR A 283 -5.83 -15.84 -2.20
C THR A 283 -5.62 -17.35 -2.38
N GLY A 284 -4.41 -17.78 -2.72
CA GLY A 284 -4.03 -19.18 -2.95
C GLY A 284 -3.74 -19.97 -1.68
N ASP A 285 -2.86 -20.96 -1.80
CA ASP A 285 -2.43 -21.81 -0.70
C ASP A 285 -1.22 -21.24 0.04
N LEU A 286 -1.18 -21.48 1.36
CA LEU A 286 -0.03 -21.18 2.20
C LEU A 286 0.88 -22.40 2.27
N ILE A 287 2.08 -22.29 1.72
CA ILE A 287 3.08 -23.35 1.67
C ILE A 287 4.24 -22.96 2.58
N ILE A 288 4.61 -23.83 3.51
CA ILE A 288 5.75 -23.60 4.38
C ILE A 288 6.83 -24.62 4.03
N THR A 289 8.04 -24.15 3.71
CA THR A 289 9.19 -25.00 3.44
C THR A 289 10.34 -24.76 4.42
N SER A 290 11.08 -25.82 4.72
CA SER A 290 12.32 -25.79 5.50
C SER A 290 13.34 -26.68 4.81
N ASN A 291 14.49 -26.12 4.43
CA ASN A 291 15.51 -26.81 3.64
C ASN A 291 14.96 -27.50 2.37
N GLY A 292 13.97 -26.88 1.71
CA GLY A 292 13.35 -27.41 0.49
C GLY A 292 12.32 -28.52 0.71
N ILE A 293 11.90 -28.78 1.96
CA ILE A 293 10.87 -29.77 2.31
C ILE A 293 9.65 -29.04 2.86
N ILE A 294 8.44 -29.41 2.41
CA ILE A 294 7.18 -28.88 2.94
C ILE A 294 6.98 -29.39 4.38
N ILE A 295 6.65 -28.49 5.31
CA ILE A 295 6.43 -28.80 6.73
C ILE A 295 5.02 -28.37 7.18
N ASP A 296 4.57 -28.90 8.33
CA ASP A 296 3.32 -28.46 8.96
C ASP A 296 3.48 -27.02 9.46
N PRO A 297 2.54 -26.09 9.16
CA PRO A 297 2.58 -24.72 9.67
C PRO A 297 2.72 -24.61 11.21
N LYS A 298 2.30 -25.62 11.98
CA LYS A 298 2.49 -25.65 13.44
C LYS A 298 3.96 -25.68 13.87
N GLU A 299 4.85 -26.15 13.00
CA GLU A 299 6.30 -26.21 13.26
C GLU A 299 7.01 -24.90 12.88
N TYR A 300 6.27 -23.93 12.34
CA TYR A 300 6.79 -22.66 11.87
C TYR A 300 6.56 -21.51 12.87
N ASN A 301 7.15 -20.35 12.58
CA ASN A 301 7.00 -19.16 13.43
C ASN A 301 5.55 -18.66 13.44
N GLN A 302 4.86 -18.82 14.58
CA GLN A 302 3.44 -18.49 14.71
C GLN A 302 3.16 -16.99 14.63
N ASP A 303 4.08 -16.13 15.11
CA ASP A 303 3.92 -14.68 15.01
C ASP A 303 3.96 -14.19 13.55
N LEU A 304 4.77 -14.86 12.72
CA LEU A 304 4.81 -14.61 11.28
C LEU A 304 3.55 -15.13 10.59
N LEU A 305 3.06 -16.32 10.96
CA LEU A 305 1.81 -16.87 10.41
C LEU A 305 0.59 -16.01 10.76
N ASN A 306 0.54 -15.44 11.96
CA ASN A 306 -0.55 -14.53 12.36
C ASN A 306 -0.64 -13.27 11.48
N LYS A 307 0.44 -12.92 10.78
CA LYS A 307 0.46 -11.82 9.80
C LYS A 307 0.02 -12.25 8.40
N CYS A 308 -0.12 -13.55 8.15
CA CYS A 308 -0.52 -14.12 6.87
C CYS A 308 -2.03 -14.38 6.88
N ILE A 309 -2.79 -13.56 6.15
CA ILE A 309 -4.25 -13.52 6.16
C ILE A 309 -4.76 -14.02 4.81
N LYS A 310 -5.44 -15.18 4.82
CA LYS A 310 -6.11 -15.67 3.60
C LYS A 310 -7.36 -14.84 3.33
N VAL A 311 -7.54 -14.41 2.09
CA VAL A 311 -8.71 -13.65 1.63
C VAL A 311 -9.31 -14.31 0.38
N ASN A 312 -10.59 -14.05 0.10
CA ASN A 312 -11.26 -14.65 -1.07
C ASN A 312 -10.86 -13.97 -2.40
N SER A 313 -10.55 -12.68 -2.34
CA SER A 313 -10.18 -11.86 -3.48
C SER A 313 -9.35 -10.67 -3.02
N LEU A 314 -8.65 -10.07 -3.97
CA LEU A 314 -7.87 -8.84 -3.82
C LEU A 314 -8.23 -7.90 -4.97
N ASP A 315 -7.98 -6.61 -4.78
CA ASP A 315 -8.13 -5.63 -5.85
C ASP A 315 -7.17 -5.95 -6.99
N SER A 316 -7.71 -5.98 -8.20
CA SER A 316 -6.90 -6.15 -9.40
C SER A 316 -6.17 -4.85 -9.74
N PHE A 317 -4.95 -4.96 -10.24
CA PHE A 317 -4.21 -3.84 -10.80
C PHE A 317 -3.72 -4.18 -12.21
N GLN A 318 -3.46 -3.14 -13.01
CA GLN A 318 -2.87 -3.26 -14.33
C GLN A 318 -1.56 -2.47 -14.39
N ILE A 319 -0.60 -2.97 -15.16
CA ILE A 319 0.65 -2.27 -15.42
C ILE A 319 0.42 -1.29 -16.57
N PRO A 320 0.78 0.00 -16.44
CA PRO A 320 0.60 0.95 -17.54
C PRO A 320 1.39 0.54 -18.79
N ILE A 321 0.71 0.51 -19.94
CA ILE A 321 1.35 0.28 -21.24
C ILE A 321 1.66 1.63 -21.88
N ILE A 322 2.93 1.86 -22.19
CA ILE A 322 3.41 3.17 -22.66
C ILE A 322 4.22 2.97 -23.93
N ASP A 323 3.76 3.60 -25.00
CA ASP A 323 4.47 3.59 -26.28
C ASP A 323 5.17 4.92 -26.51
N PHE A 324 6.41 4.85 -27.00
CA PHE A 324 7.24 6.01 -27.30
C PHE A 324 7.59 6.03 -28.77
N SER A 325 7.44 7.19 -29.41
CA SER A 325 7.88 7.42 -30.78
C SER A 325 8.63 8.73 -30.90
N LEU A 326 9.55 8.79 -31.85
CA LEU A 326 10.25 10.03 -32.15
C LEU A 326 9.31 11.02 -32.83
N ARG A 327 9.59 12.31 -32.63
CA ARG A 327 8.96 13.36 -33.43
C ARG A 327 9.56 13.36 -34.84
N GLU A 328 8.95 14.10 -35.74
CA GLU A 328 9.54 14.32 -37.06
C GLU A 328 10.80 15.20 -36.97
N ASP A 329 11.78 14.96 -37.86
CA ASP A 329 13.02 15.76 -37.98
C ASP A 329 12.75 17.28 -38.06
N SER A 330 11.63 17.68 -38.67
CA SER A 330 11.16 19.07 -38.76
C SER A 330 10.90 19.72 -37.40
N TRP A 331 10.35 18.97 -36.44
CA TRP A 331 10.07 19.44 -35.09
C TRP A 331 11.38 19.71 -34.34
N TYR A 332 12.35 18.81 -34.45
CA TYR A 332 13.65 18.97 -33.78
C TYR A 332 14.36 20.24 -34.27
N LYS A 333 14.39 20.47 -35.58
CA LYS A 333 14.96 21.69 -36.16
C LYS A 333 14.27 22.96 -35.66
N LYS A 334 12.93 22.96 -35.56
CA LYS A 334 12.16 24.09 -35.04
C LYS A 334 12.43 24.36 -33.55
N ASN A 335 12.74 23.31 -32.78
CA ASN A 335 13.00 23.37 -31.34
C ASN A 335 14.50 23.44 -30.99
N GLY A 336 15.34 23.89 -31.93
CA GLY A 336 16.75 24.20 -31.67
C GLY A 336 17.67 22.99 -31.56
N TYR A 337 17.24 21.80 -32.01
CA TYR A 337 18.12 20.64 -32.08
C TYR A 337 19.04 20.72 -33.29
N THR A 338 20.30 20.34 -33.07
CA THR A 338 21.25 20.07 -34.15
C THR A 338 21.02 18.66 -34.67
N ILE A 339 20.64 18.54 -35.94
CA ILE A 339 20.48 17.25 -36.61
C ILE A 339 21.83 16.87 -37.21
N ILE A 340 22.37 15.72 -36.81
CA ILE A 340 23.62 15.17 -37.32
C ILE A 340 23.30 13.86 -38.01
N GLU A 341 23.46 13.82 -39.33
CA GLU A 341 23.21 12.62 -40.12
C GLU A 341 24.28 11.55 -39.83
N GLY A 342 23.85 10.30 -39.61
CA GLY A 342 24.75 9.17 -39.35
C GLY A 342 25.09 8.94 -37.88
N ASN A 343 26.05 8.04 -37.67
CA ASN A 343 26.54 7.64 -36.36
C ASN A 343 27.52 8.69 -35.82
N VAL A 344 27.30 9.14 -34.58
CA VAL A 344 28.12 10.15 -33.91
C VAL A 344 28.95 9.51 -32.80
N SER A 345 30.24 9.80 -32.77
CA SER A 345 31.17 9.29 -31.74
C SER A 345 32.05 10.38 -31.11
N THR A 346 31.72 11.65 -31.35
CA THR A 346 32.43 12.80 -30.79
C THR A 346 31.85 13.18 -29.44
N THR A 347 32.65 13.85 -28.60
CA THR A 347 32.20 14.42 -27.33
C THR A 347 31.06 15.41 -27.54
N VAL A 348 30.06 15.37 -26.67
CA VAL A 348 28.90 16.28 -26.70
C VAL A 348 29.17 17.54 -25.86
N PRO A 349 29.11 18.75 -26.45
CA PRO A 349 29.26 20.00 -25.71
C PRO A 349 28.14 20.22 -24.69
N ASP A 350 28.40 21.05 -23.68
CA ASP A 350 27.36 21.48 -22.74
C ASP A 350 26.16 22.11 -23.43
N ASN A 351 24.97 21.88 -22.86
CA ASN A 351 23.68 22.37 -23.34
C ASN A 351 23.31 21.91 -24.76
N ALA A 352 24.05 20.97 -25.34
CA ALA A 352 23.78 20.46 -26.67
C ALA A 352 22.44 19.72 -26.72
N ARG A 353 21.68 19.97 -27.80
CA ARG A 353 20.44 19.26 -28.13
C ARG A 353 20.63 18.60 -29.49
N TRP A 354 20.83 17.29 -29.52
CA TRP A 354 21.19 16.55 -30.74
C TRP A 354 20.11 15.54 -31.13
N LEU A 355 19.90 15.40 -32.44
CA LEU A 355 19.22 14.28 -33.07
C LEU A 355 20.24 13.54 -33.94
N VAL A 356 20.43 12.24 -33.69
CA VAL A 356 21.43 11.40 -34.36
C VAL A 356 20.84 10.04 -34.76
N ASP A 357 21.51 9.30 -35.66
CA ASP A 357 21.10 7.92 -35.97
C ASP A 357 21.52 6.96 -34.87
N ASN A 358 22.77 7.05 -34.41
CA ASN A 358 23.29 6.38 -33.21
C ASN A 358 24.30 7.29 -32.51
N TYR A 359 24.35 7.26 -31.18
CA TYR A 359 25.42 7.91 -30.41
C TYR A 359 26.31 6.84 -29.79
N ASN A 360 27.61 6.87 -30.05
CA ASN A 360 28.57 5.94 -29.47
C ASN A 360 29.85 6.69 -29.08
N TYR A 361 29.87 7.22 -27.86
CA TYR A 361 31.04 7.88 -27.32
C TYR A 361 31.86 6.93 -26.47
N THR A 362 33.14 6.76 -26.79
CA THR A 362 34.12 6.09 -25.95
C THR A 362 35.28 7.04 -25.70
N GLY A 363 35.51 7.39 -24.45
CA GLY A 363 36.57 8.31 -24.05
C GLY A 363 37.10 7.96 -22.67
N TRP A 364 38.39 8.24 -22.43
CA TRP A 364 38.99 8.06 -21.10
C TRP A 364 38.22 8.84 -20.04
N PRO A 365 38.07 8.32 -18.80
CA PRO A 365 37.39 9.03 -17.72
C PRO A 365 37.96 10.44 -17.55
N GLN A 366 37.13 11.43 -17.83
CA GLN A 366 37.44 12.82 -17.56
C GLN A 366 37.00 13.09 -16.12
N TRP A 367 37.95 12.98 -15.18
CA TRP A 367 37.66 13.12 -13.75
C TRP A 367 37.26 14.54 -13.33
N ASP A 368 37.34 15.50 -14.25
CA ASP A 368 37.00 16.91 -14.01
C ASP A 368 35.77 17.32 -14.83
N ILE A 369 34.73 17.79 -14.14
CA ILE A 369 33.43 18.20 -14.71
C ILE A 369 33.56 19.57 -15.41
N ASN A 370 34.70 20.24 -15.25
CA ASN A 370 34.94 21.60 -15.72
C ASN A 370 35.37 21.72 -17.18
N ASP A 371 35.44 20.62 -17.91
CA ASP A 371 35.92 20.62 -19.31
C ASP A 371 34.84 21.02 -20.34
N GLY A 372 33.62 21.35 -19.90
CA GLY A 372 32.58 21.95 -20.77
C GLY A 372 31.80 20.95 -21.63
N TYR A 373 31.72 19.69 -21.20
CA TYR A 373 31.03 18.60 -21.90
C TYR A 373 30.05 17.87 -21.00
N PHE A 374 29.01 17.27 -21.60
CA PHE A 374 28.04 16.41 -20.91
C PHE A 374 27.20 17.07 -19.79
N THR A 375 27.19 18.39 -19.68
CA THR A 375 26.29 19.12 -18.77
C THR A 375 25.03 19.58 -19.51
N ASN A 376 23.86 19.26 -18.95
CA ASN A 376 22.55 19.65 -19.48
C ASN A 376 22.35 19.26 -20.96
N VAL A 377 22.78 18.06 -21.35
CA VAL A 377 22.73 17.60 -22.74
C VAL A 377 21.43 16.85 -23.02
N VAL A 378 20.89 16.98 -24.23
CA VAL A 378 19.76 16.18 -24.71
C VAL A 378 20.17 15.43 -25.96
N ILE A 379 20.38 14.13 -25.83
CA ILE A 379 20.77 13.25 -26.94
C ILE A 379 19.54 12.42 -27.32
N VAL A 380 19.00 12.68 -28.51
CA VAL A 380 17.93 11.91 -29.11
C VAL A 380 18.52 11.04 -30.21
N SER A 381 18.33 9.72 -30.12
CA SER A 381 18.87 8.74 -31.06
C SER A 381 17.75 7.96 -31.75
N LYS A 382 17.85 7.81 -33.07
CA LYS A 382 16.98 6.92 -33.86
C LYS A 382 17.27 5.44 -33.58
N GLY A 383 18.48 5.12 -33.16
CA GLY A 383 18.97 3.80 -32.75
C GLY A 383 19.52 3.85 -31.32
N ASN A 384 20.73 3.31 -31.11
CA ASN A 384 21.31 3.12 -29.79
C ASN A 384 22.03 4.37 -29.26
N ILE A 385 22.20 4.43 -27.95
CA ILE A 385 23.06 5.38 -27.25
C ILE A 385 24.05 4.59 -26.40
N THR A 386 25.34 4.71 -26.65
CA THR A 386 26.41 4.13 -25.85
C THR A 386 27.31 5.26 -25.36
N ILE A 387 27.47 5.37 -24.04
CA ILE A 387 28.39 6.33 -23.42
C ILE A 387 29.34 5.54 -22.51
N ASN A 388 30.55 5.33 -23.01
CA ASN A 388 31.61 4.63 -22.33
C ASN A 388 32.68 5.63 -21.89
N THR A 389 32.37 6.40 -20.85
CA THR A 389 33.31 7.32 -20.20
C THR A 389 32.99 7.45 -18.72
N GLY A 390 34.01 7.60 -17.87
CA GLY A 390 33.87 7.58 -16.41
C GLY A 390 33.64 8.97 -15.84
N THR A 391 32.71 9.72 -16.43
CA THR A 391 32.43 11.11 -16.07
C THR A 391 31.08 11.22 -15.38
N SER A 392 30.86 12.36 -14.71
CA SER A 392 29.50 12.76 -14.34
C SER A 392 28.83 13.39 -15.54
N PHE A 393 27.55 13.10 -15.78
CA PHE A 393 26.79 13.75 -16.84
C PHE A 393 25.35 14.07 -16.41
N THR A 394 24.77 15.10 -17.02
CA THR A 394 23.43 15.56 -16.70
C THR A 394 22.61 15.84 -17.96
N GLY A 395 21.31 15.59 -17.90
CA GLY A 395 20.39 15.87 -19.00
C GLY A 395 19.51 14.68 -19.38
N ALA A 396 19.36 14.40 -20.68
CA ALA A 396 18.42 13.40 -21.18
C ALA A 396 19.02 12.51 -22.27
N LEU A 397 18.89 11.19 -22.11
CA LEU A 397 19.25 10.18 -23.09
C LEU A 397 17.97 9.52 -23.64
N ILE A 398 17.67 9.70 -24.92
CA ILE A 398 16.36 9.36 -25.49
C ILE A 398 16.56 8.51 -26.74
N ALA A 399 16.30 7.22 -26.63
CA ALA A 399 16.46 6.22 -27.68
C ALA A 399 15.22 5.31 -27.80
N PRO A 400 14.04 5.82 -28.20
CA PRO A 400 12.79 5.06 -28.16
C PRO A 400 12.83 3.72 -28.90
N ASN A 401 13.65 3.62 -29.95
CA ASN A 401 13.81 2.41 -30.76
C ASN A 401 15.15 1.69 -30.56
N GLY A 402 15.96 2.10 -29.59
CA GLY A 402 17.29 1.57 -29.32
C GLY A 402 17.47 1.13 -27.87
N ILE A 403 18.73 0.83 -27.53
CA ILE A 403 19.20 0.50 -26.19
C ILE A 403 20.11 1.63 -25.72
N VAL A 404 20.01 2.00 -24.45
CA VAL A 404 20.95 2.91 -23.78
C VAL A 404 21.95 2.08 -22.97
N GLN A 405 23.24 2.19 -23.30
CA GLN A 405 24.31 1.41 -22.69
C GLN A 405 25.35 2.32 -22.03
N LEU A 406 25.60 2.10 -20.75
CA LEU A 406 26.51 2.88 -19.91
C LEU A 406 27.48 1.93 -19.21
N PRO A 407 28.48 1.40 -19.95
CA PRO A 407 29.31 0.30 -19.47
C PRO A 407 30.39 0.73 -18.48
N GLN A 408 30.73 2.02 -18.44
CA GLN A 408 31.82 2.54 -17.61
C GLN A 408 31.39 2.72 -16.15
N GLY A 409 32.21 2.24 -15.22
CA GLY A 409 31.98 2.35 -13.79
C GLY A 409 32.37 3.71 -13.21
N GLY A 410 31.88 4.01 -12.01
CA GLY A 410 32.11 5.28 -11.30
C GLY A 410 31.34 6.47 -11.87
N THR A 411 30.31 6.20 -12.66
CA THR A 411 29.52 7.21 -13.37
C THR A 411 28.45 7.79 -12.46
N ASN A 412 28.33 9.12 -12.41
CA ASN A 412 27.19 9.79 -11.75
C ASN A 412 26.29 10.43 -12.81
N PHE A 413 25.06 9.95 -12.92
CA PHE A 413 24.07 10.52 -13.83
C PHE A 413 22.97 11.26 -13.07
N ASN A 414 22.62 12.46 -13.51
CA ASN A 414 21.44 13.18 -13.03
C ASN A 414 20.57 13.59 -14.21
N GLY A 415 19.39 13.00 -14.38
CA GLY A 415 18.59 13.26 -15.56
C GLY A 415 17.56 12.19 -15.89
N VAL A 416 17.15 12.13 -17.16
CA VAL A 416 16.16 11.15 -17.64
C VAL A 416 16.78 10.23 -18.71
N ILE A 417 16.39 8.96 -18.70
CA ILE A 417 16.75 7.98 -19.73
C ILE A 417 15.45 7.39 -20.27
N ILE A 418 15.29 7.36 -21.60
CA ILE A 418 14.14 6.79 -22.33
C ILE A 418 14.67 5.88 -23.45
N SER A 419 14.11 4.68 -23.60
CA SER A 419 14.71 3.51 -24.27
C SER A 419 13.82 2.28 -24.12
N LYS A 420 12.94 2.04 -25.09
CA LYS A 420 11.97 0.94 -25.02
C LYS A 420 12.64 -0.44 -24.95
N LYS A 421 13.70 -0.66 -25.75
CA LYS A 421 14.36 -1.97 -25.85
C LYS A 421 15.25 -2.30 -24.65
N GLY A 422 15.67 -1.29 -23.88
CA GLY A 422 16.34 -1.51 -22.61
C GLY A 422 17.38 -0.48 -22.20
N ILE A 423 17.76 -0.56 -20.92
CA ILE A 423 18.87 0.17 -20.31
C ILE A 423 19.86 -0.84 -19.73
N GLU A 424 21.13 -0.70 -20.11
CA GLU A 424 22.21 -1.53 -19.60
C GLU A 424 23.31 -0.67 -18.98
N ILE A 425 23.27 -0.54 -17.65
CA ILE A 425 24.29 0.11 -16.84
C ILE A 425 25.16 -0.99 -16.23
N THR A 426 26.28 -1.31 -16.85
CA THR A 426 27.15 -2.42 -16.38
C THR A 426 28.37 -1.94 -15.60
N GLY A 427 28.58 -0.62 -15.53
CA GLY A 427 29.67 -0.03 -14.77
C GLY A 427 29.42 -0.04 -13.25
N GLY A 428 30.25 -0.77 -12.50
CA GLY A 428 30.20 -0.78 -11.03
C GLY A 428 30.44 0.59 -10.39
N GLY A 429 29.95 0.79 -9.17
CA GLY A 429 30.17 2.03 -8.42
C GLY A 429 29.41 3.26 -8.93
N SER A 430 28.50 3.08 -9.90
CA SER A 430 27.77 4.18 -10.53
C SER A 430 26.50 4.55 -9.77
N ILE A 431 26.14 5.83 -9.76
CA ILE A 431 24.95 6.38 -9.08
C ILE A 431 24.07 7.10 -10.11
N TYR A 432 22.79 6.75 -10.15
CA TYR A 432 21.83 7.31 -11.10
C TYR A 432 20.70 8.00 -10.35
N ASN A 433 20.67 9.32 -10.40
CA ASN A 433 19.60 10.14 -9.86
C ASN A 433 18.65 10.49 -11.01
N LEU A 434 17.63 9.66 -11.17
CA LEU A 434 16.66 9.82 -12.24
C LEU A 434 15.65 10.90 -11.88
N LYS A 435 15.33 11.73 -12.86
CA LYS A 435 14.38 12.83 -12.76
C LYS A 435 13.14 12.53 -13.58
N SER A 436 11.99 13.05 -13.13
CA SER A 436 10.77 13.04 -13.92
C SER A 436 10.93 13.87 -15.19
N LEU A 437 10.09 13.62 -16.21
CA LEU A 437 10.13 14.40 -17.44
C LEU A 437 9.89 15.89 -17.20
N LYS A 438 8.98 16.24 -16.28
CA LYS A 438 8.68 17.62 -15.90
C LYS A 438 9.84 18.35 -15.22
N GLU A 439 10.72 17.63 -14.53
CA GLU A 439 11.93 18.20 -13.94
C GLU A 439 13.01 18.52 -14.99
N VAL A 440 12.91 17.95 -16.20
CA VAL A 440 13.91 18.09 -17.27
C VAL A 440 13.38 18.92 -18.45
N PHE A 441 12.07 18.84 -18.74
CA PHE A 441 11.42 19.40 -19.90
C PHE A 441 10.11 20.10 -19.52
N ASP A 442 9.86 21.26 -20.12
CA ASP A 442 8.50 21.79 -20.25
C ASP A 442 7.71 20.93 -21.23
N ASN A 443 6.39 20.83 -21.07
CA ASN A 443 5.51 19.97 -21.90
C ASN A 443 5.71 20.17 -23.42
N GLU A 444 5.89 21.42 -23.86
CA GLU A 444 6.11 21.75 -25.28
C GLU A 444 7.50 21.35 -25.80
N SER A 445 8.45 21.09 -24.90
CA SER A 445 9.86 20.80 -25.18
C SER A 445 10.22 19.31 -25.17
N ILE A 446 9.28 18.43 -24.81
CA ILE A 446 9.51 16.98 -24.74
C ILE A 446 9.83 16.45 -26.15
N PRO A 447 11.01 15.84 -26.37
CA PRO A 447 11.53 15.54 -27.71
C PRO A 447 11.06 14.18 -28.26
N PHE A 448 9.97 13.64 -27.76
CA PHE A 448 9.34 12.42 -28.23
C PHE A 448 7.82 12.53 -28.01
N ILE A 449 7.09 11.65 -28.68
CA ILE A 449 5.65 11.45 -28.49
C ILE A 449 5.51 10.22 -27.60
N TYR A 450 4.63 10.28 -26.63
CA TYR A 450 4.26 9.14 -25.81
C TYR A 450 2.75 8.96 -25.84
N ASN A 451 2.30 7.72 -25.87
CA ASN A 451 0.89 7.35 -25.76
C ASN A 451 0.77 6.31 -24.65
N ILE A 452 -0.13 6.55 -23.72
CA ILE A 452 -0.47 5.57 -22.68
C ILE A 452 -1.72 4.85 -23.16
N GLN A 453 -1.64 3.54 -23.30
CA GLN A 453 -2.83 2.73 -23.57
C GLN A 453 -3.50 2.45 -22.24
N SER A 454 -4.46 3.29 -21.85
CA SER A 454 -5.57 2.87 -21.00
C SER A 454 -6.62 2.24 -21.92
N GLU A 455 -7.12 1.04 -21.60
CA GLU A 455 -8.23 0.46 -22.38
C GLU A 455 -9.52 1.30 -22.30
N ASP A 456 -9.58 2.30 -21.43
CA ASP A 456 -10.65 3.31 -21.43
C ASP A 456 -10.17 4.63 -22.02
N ASN A 457 -10.47 4.82 -23.31
CA ASN A 457 -10.48 6.11 -23.97
C ASN A 457 -11.68 6.94 -23.46
N SER A 458 -11.49 7.65 -22.35
CA SER A 458 -12.26 8.87 -22.12
C SER A 458 -11.35 9.95 -21.52
N GLY A 459 -10.99 10.92 -22.37
CA GLY A 459 -10.29 12.12 -21.95
C GLY A 459 -11.20 12.98 -21.08
N ASN A 460 -11.11 12.74 -19.78
CA ASN A 460 -11.38 13.61 -18.63
C ASN A 460 -11.11 12.73 -17.41
N GLY A 461 -10.34 13.21 -16.43
CA GLY A 461 -9.92 12.41 -15.27
C GLY A 461 -11.11 11.64 -14.69
N THR A 462 -11.14 10.35 -14.96
CA THR A 462 -12.23 9.46 -14.55
C THR A 462 -11.92 8.99 -13.15
N LEU A 463 -12.92 8.89 -12.29
CA LEU A 463 -12.77 8.27 -10.98
C LEU A 463 -12.26 6.83 -11.17
N GLY A 464 -11.11 6.53 -10.57
CA GLY A 464 -10.51 5.20 -10.51
C GLY A 464 -11.12 4.36 -9.39
N SER A 465 -10.35 3.46 -8.79
CA SER A 465 -10.83 2.66 -7.66
C SER A 465 -11.17 3.52 -6.44
N ILE A 466 -12.12 3.09 -5.63
CA ILE A 466 -12.50 3.75 -4.39
C ILE A 466 -12.25 2.75 -3.26
N GLU A 467 -11.39 3.12 -2.31
CA GLU A 467 -11.03 2.29 -1.15
C GLU A 467 -11.67 2.86 0.12
N ILE A 468 -12.13 1.98 1.03
CA ILE A 468 -12.55 2.34 2.37
C ILE A 468 -11.59 1.74 3.40
N SER A 469 -11.13 2.57 4.35
CA SER A 469 -10.20 2.16 5.40
C SER A 469 -10.69 2.61 6.78
N ILE A 470 -10.49 1.78 7.80
CA ILE A 470 -10.83 2.12 9.19
C ILE A 470 -9.65 2.91 9.80
N LYS A 471 -9.75 4.24 9.78
CA LYS A 471 -8.75 5.14 10.38
C LYS A 471 -8.71 5.05 11.91
N ARG A 472 -9.87 4.87 12.54
CA ARG A 472 -9.99 4.63 13.97
C ARG A 472 -11.11 3.64 14.24
N GLY A 473 -10.75 2.50 14.83
CA GLY A 473 -11.71 1.48 15.27
C GLY A 473 -12.70 2.00 16.31
N ILE A 474 -13.71 1.18 16.60
CA ILE A 474 -14.82 1.53 17.49
C ILE A 474 -14.31 1.83 18.90
N LYS A 475 -14.70 2.99 19.45
CA LYS A 475 -14.42 3.39 20.83
C LYS A 475 -15.69 3.86 21.52
N GLU A 476 -15.79 3.60 22.82
CA GLU A 476 -16.88 4.14 23.64
C GLU A 476 -16.72 5.67 23.77
N THR A 477 -17.80 6.40 23.54
CA THR A 477 -17.85 7.86 23.75
C THR A 477 -18.20 8.13 25.21
N GLN A 478 -17.38 8.97 25.88
CA GLN A 478 -17.60 9.36 27.28
C GLN A 478 -18.80 10.28 27.46
#